data_AF-A0A7Y2Y8L0-F1
#
_entry.id   AF-A0A7Y2Y8L0-F1
#
_cell.length_a   1.000
_cell.length_b   1.000
_cell.length_c   1.000
_cell.angle_alpha   90.00
_cell.angle_beta   90.00
_cell.angle_gamma   90.00
#
_symmetry.space_group_name_H-M   'P 1'
#
loop_
_entity.id
_entity.type
_entity.pdbx_description
1 polymer ?
#
loop_
_entity_poly.entity_id
_entity_poly.type
_entity_poly.pdbx_seq_one_letter_code
_entity_poly.pdbx_strand_id
1 'polypeptide(L)' 'IYFGDDDYVDDKKGHILLKNQPLAICDKTANALASLNRDDIFISKSTYHYDGGGCC' A
#
# COMPACT_ATOMS: atom_id res chain seq x y z
N ILE A 1 1.74 -1.28 4.90
CA ILE A 1 1.69 -2.60 5.59
C ILE A 1 0.23 -2.89 5.89
N TYR A 2 -0.29 -4.00 5.41
CA TYR A 2 -1.62 -4.48 5.76
C TYR A 2 -1.54 -5.40 6.98
N PHE A 3 -2.40 -5.22 7.97
CA PHE A 3 -2.39 -5.96 9.24
C PHE A 3 -3.77 -6.43 9.70
N GLY A 4 -4.74 -6.50 8.79
CA GLY A 4 -6.08 -7.01 9.07
C GLY A 4 -6.15 -8.53 9.18
N ASP A 5 -7.37 -9.07 9.28
CA ASP A 5 -7.59 -10.49 9.55
C ASP A 5 -7.35 -11.39 8.32
N ASP A 6 -7.67 -10.92 7.12
CA ASP A 6 -7.51 -11.67 5.88
C ASP A 6 -6.03 -11.84 5.47
N ASP A 7 -5.76 -12.80 4.58
CA ASP A 7 -4.40 -13.05 4.09
C ASP A 7 -3.88 -11.91 3.18
N TYR A 8 -4.79 -11.21 2.50
CA TYR A 8 -4.46 -10.12 1.60
C TYR A 8 -5.64 -9.17 1.37
N VAL A 9 -5.34 -7.98 0.87
CA VAL A 9 -6.31 -7.02 0.33
C VAL A 9 -6.00 -6.74 -1.12
N ASP A 10 -7.02 -6.80 -1.98
CA ASP A 10 -6.95 -6.36 -3.37
C ASP A 10 -7.72 -5.04 -3.53
N ASP A 11 -7.01 -3.98 -3.94
CA ASP A 11 -7.60 -2.66 -4.15
C ASP A 11 -8.35 -2.53 -5.50
N LYS A 12 -8.31 -3.59 -6.32
CA LYS A 12 -8.86 -3.69 -7.68
C LYS A 12 -8.32 -2.64 -8.65
N LYS A 13 -7.18 -2.03 -8.33
CA LYS A 13 -6.45 -1.07 -9.17
C LYS A 13 -5.06 -1.60 -9.53
N GLY A 14 -4.86 -2.92 -9.39
CA GLY A 14 -3.61 -3.60 -9.70
C GLY A 14 -2.68 -3.74 -8.50
N HIS A 15 -3.13 -3.44 -7.27
CA HIS A 15 -2.31 -3.61 -6.06
C HIS A 15 -2.91 -4.68 -5.14
N ILE A 16 -2.07 -5.64 -4.76
CA ILE A 16 -2.37 -6.64 -3.74
C ILE A 16 -1.44 -6.40 -2.55
N LEU A 17 -2.02 -6.18 -1.37
CA LEU A 17 -1.29 -6.04 -0.12
C LEU A 17 -1.38 -7.35 0.65
N LEU A 18 -0.25 -8.03 0.81
CA LEU A 18 -0.14 -9.23 1.64
C LEU A 18 -0.05 -8.85 3.12
N LYS A 19 -0.67 -9.66 3.98
CA LYS A 19 -0.65 -9.46 5.44
C LYS A 19 0.78 -9.44 5.97
N ASN A 20 1.07 -8.45 6.82
CA ASN A 20 2.36 -8.24 7.48
C ASN A 20 3.57 -8.09 6.53
N GLN A 21 3.34 -7.81 5.24
CA GLN A 21 4.39 -7.58 4.27
C GLN A 21 4.45 -6.10 3.86
N PRO A 22 5.60 -5.41 4.02
CA PRO A 22 5.80 -4.10 3.44
C PRO A 22 5.81 -4.16 1.92
N LEU A 23 5.11 -3.21 1.28
CA LEU A 23 5.14 -3.01 -0.16
C LEU A 23 5.57 -1.57 -0.43
N ALA A 24 6.65 -1.39 -1.19
CA ALA A 24 7.05 -0.08 -1.67
C ALA A 24 6.03 0.40 -2.70
N ILE A 25 5.54 1.63 -2.53
CA ILE A 25 4.53 2.24 -3.39
C ILE A 25 4.87 3.71 -3.64
N CYS A 26 4.38 4.26 -4.74
CA CYS A 26 4.45 5.68 -5.03
C CYS A 26 3.31 6.48 -4.36
N ASP A 27 3.45 7.81 -4.32
CA ASP A 27 2.49 8.69 -3.65
C ASP A 27 1.05 8.56 -4.19
N LYS A 28 0.89 8.28 -5.49
CA LYS A 28 -0.45 8.09 -6.10
C LYS A 28 -1.15 6.85 -5.53
N THR A 29 -0.41 5.75 -5.33
CA THR A 29 -0.92 4.51 -4.75
C THR A 29 -1.16 4.69 -3.26
N ALA A 30 -0.28 5.42 -2.55
CA ALA A 30 -0.49 5.77 -1.14
C ALA A 30 -1.81 6.55 -0.94
N ASN A 31 -2.09 7.55 -1.79
CA ASN A 31 -3.35 8.30 -1.75
C ASN A 31 -4.57 7.45 -2.07
N ALA A 32 -4.45 6.52 -3.03
CA ALA A 32 -5.53 5.59 -3.38
C ALA A 32 -5.87 4.64 -2.22
N LEU A 33 -4.86 4.10 -1.54
CA LEU A 33 -5.03 3.23 -0.38
C LEU A 33 -5.59 3.99 0.82
N ALA A 34 -5.12 5.23 1.08
CA ALA A 34 -5.66 6.08 2.14
C ALA A 34 -7.16 6.37 1.93
N SER A 35 -7.59 6.51 0.68
CA SER A 35 -9.00 6.76 0.31
C SER A 35 -9.93 5.58 0.55
N LEU A 36 -9.39 4.37 0.79
CA LEU A 36 -10.21 3.21 1.20
C LEU A 36 -10.77 3.35 2.62
N ASN A 37 -10.26 4.32 3.41
CA ASN A 37 -10.67 4.57 4.80
C ASN A 37 -10.63 3.30 5.68
N ARG A 38 -9.62 2.46 5.45
CA ARG A 38 -9.35 1.28 6.27
C ARG A 38 -8.41 1.64 7.41
N ASP A 39 -8.70 1.11 8.58
CA ASP A 39 -7.94 1.20 9.81
C ASP A 39 -6.89 0.10 9.96
N ASP A 40 -6.90 -0.90 9.07
CA ASP A 40 -6.00 -2.06 9.04
C ASP A 40 -4.85 -1.94 8.01
N ILE A 41 -4.61 -0.74 7.47
CA ILE A 41 -3.50 -0.44 6.55
C ILE A 41 -2.66 0.71 7.10
N PHE A 42 -1.38 0.44 7.37
CA PHE A 42 -0.41 1.45 7.77
C PHE A 42 0.37 1.95 6.55
N ILE A 43 0.33 3.26 6.32
CA ILE A 43 1.08 3.95 5.27
C ILE A 43 2.14 4.82 5.95
N SER A 44 3.42 4.51 5.76
CA SER A 44 4.52 5.34 6.27
C SER A 44 4.61 6.64 5.48
N LYS A 45 5.22 7.67 6.10
CA LYS A 45 5.58 8.89 5.36
C LYS A 45 6.56 8.58 4.22
N SER A 46 6.48 9.35 3.14
CA SER A 46 7.43 9.27 2.04
C SER A 46 8.83 9.64 2.54
N THR A 47 9.83 8.86 2.14
CA THR A 47 11.26 9.12 2.40
C THR A 47 11.95 9.78 1.20
N TYR A 48 11.19 10.07 0.13
CA TYR A 48 11.70 10.57 -1.16
C TYR A 48 12.78 9.66 -1.79
N HIS A 49 12.81 8.38 -1.40
CA HIS A 49 13.68 7.38 -1.98
C HIS A 49 12.98 6.73 -3.17
N TYR A 50 13.46 6.99 -4.38
CA TYR A 50 12.90 6.45 -5.61
C TYR A 50 13.94 5.56 -6.28
N ASP A 51 13.78 4.25 -6.13
CA ASP A 51 14.66 3.22 -6.70
C ASP A 51 14.18 2.72 -8.07
N GLY A 52 13.11 3.32 -8.62
CA GLY A 52 12.52 2.92 -9.89
C GLY A 52 11.70 1.63 -9.81
N GLY A 53 11.31 1.17 -8.62
CA GLY A 53 10.54 -0.06 -8.36
C GLY A 53 9.08 -0.11 -8.87
N GLY A 54 8.76 0.60 -9.96
CA GLY A 54 7.45 0.55 -10.60
C GLY A 54 6.46 1.54 -9.99
N CYS A 55 6.58 2.81 -10.36
CA CYS A 55 5.40 3.67 -10.43
C CYS A 55 4.61 3.17 -11.64
N CYS A 56 3.41 2.61 -11.39
CA CYS A 56 2.47 2.34 -12.48
C CYS A 56 2.14 3.62 -13.26
#